data_AF-A0A378MF36-F1
#
_entry.id   AF-A0A378MF36-F1
#
_cell.length_a   1.000
_cell.length_b   1.000
_cell.length_c   1.000
_cell.angle_alpha   90.00
_cell.angle_beta   90.00
_cell.angle_gamma   90.00
#
_symmetry.space_group_name_H-M   'P 1'
#
loop_
_entity.id
_entity.type
_entity.pdbx_description
1 polymer ?
#
loop_
_entity_poly.entity_id
_entity_poly.type
_entity_poly.pdbx_seq_one_letter_code
_entity_poly.pdbx_strand_id
1 'polypeptide(L)'
;MRLVSLFKGGKSLHTYTLENDAIHLEFLDHGGIITKLINRKTNTNYVLHYTDIEKYVQNPHFFGTMIGRNAGRTFPPFYRNAVGDLVTLDQNEGGIHLHGGKHGLHQVKWQVERIDTDCYSLIYQDDSSDYEPASIQIIYKLQANHFIIEISGYAAEPTVFNLTNHMYFNLNQETAATIETHWLQTEDAKLQLIDEQCVPTGELADLDDPLYQAFDFRTRKQVGEALQIGTELSEICAGGIDLAYYFPKKAKRYLESFCSPLIERTN
;
A
#
# COMPACT_ATOMS: atom_id res chain seq x y z
N MET A 1 -21.16 11.68 1.25
CA MET A 1 -20.31 12.25 0.19
C MET A 1 -20.19 13.74 0.44
N ARG A 2 -19.00 14.24 0.76
CA ARG A 2 -18.72 15.68 0.80
C ARG A 2 -17.93 16.00 -0.45
N LEU A 3 -18.54 16.75 -1.37
CA LEU A 3 -17.84 17.22 -2.56
C LEU A 3 -16.80 18.27 -2.13
N VAL A 4 -15.52 17.91 -2.15
CA VAL A 4 -14.42 18.88 -2.08
C VAL A 4 -13.92 19.05 -3.50
N SER A 5 -14.66 19.81 -4.31
CA SER A 5 -14.23 20.10 -5.68
C SER A 5 -13.09 21.11 -5.63
N LEU A 6 -11.89 20.68 -6.01
CA LEU A 6 -10.76 21.56 -6.26
C LEU A 6 -10.33 21.39 -7.71
N PHE A 7 -10.14 22.53 -8.39
CA PHE A 7 -9.84 22.61 -9.80
C PHE A 7 -8.41 23.11 -10.00
N LYS A 8 -7.48 22.20 -10.33
CA LYS A 8 -6.28 22.52 -11.10
C LYS A 8 -5.98 21.35 -12.04
N GLY A 9 -6.01 21.61 -13.34
CA GLY A 9 -5.80 20.59 -14.38
C GLY A 9 -7.02 19.73 -14.74
N GLY A 10 -8.23 20.06 -14.26
CA GLY A 10 -9.48 19.41 -14.68
C GLY A 10 -9.85 18.10 -13.98
N LYS A 11 -9.05 17.61 -13.01
CA LYS A 11 -9.40 16.43 -12.20
C LYS A 11 -10.10 16.86 -10.90
N SER A 12 -11.36 16.44 -10.71
CA SER A 12 -12.08 16.60 -9.45
C SER A 12 -11.71 15.50 -8.45
N LEU A 13 -11.42 15.90 -7.21
CA LEU A 13 -11.24 14.99 -6.06
C LEU A 13 -12.55 14.90 -5.28
N HIS A 14 -12.92 13.71 -4.83
CA HIS A 14 -14.07 13.50 -3.96
C HIS A 14 -13.66 12.80 -2.69
N THR A 15 -14.14 13.31 -1.55
CA THR A 15 -13.91 12.69 -0.24
C THR A 15 -15.14 11.89 0.19
N TYR A 16 -14.87 10.66 0.60
CA TYR A 16 -15.83 9.71 1.13
C TYR A 16 -15.50 9.43 2.59
N THR A 17 -16.55 9.10 3.34
CA THR A 17 -16.45 8.82 4.77
C THR A 17 -17.17 7.53 5.08
N LEU A 18 -16.53 6.71 5.90
CA LEU A 18 -17.09 5.49 6.49
C LEU A 18 -16.85 5.55 7.99
N GLU A 19 -17.89 5.33 8.80
CA GLU A 19 -17.75 5.42 10.25
C GLU A 19 -18.72 4.50 10.98
N ASN A 20 -18.26 3.98 12.13
CA ASN A 20 -19.06 3.25 13.10
C ASN A 20 -18.67 3.70 14.52
N ASP A 21 -19.09 3.00 15.58
CA ASP A 21 -18.77 3.40 16.96
C ASP A 21 -17.26 3.44 17.30
N ALA A 22 -16.42 2.70 16.59
CA ALA A 22 -14.99 2.58 16.87
C ALA A 22 -14.10 3.42 15.93
N ILE A 23 -14.43 3.45 14.63
CA ILE A 23 -13.55 3.99 13.58
C ILE A 23 -14.27 5.07 12.80
N HIS A 24 -13.53 6.14 12.47
CA HIS A 24 -13.89 7.10 11.43
C HIS A 24 -12.80 7.09 10.34
N LEU A 25 -13.19 6.71 9.13
CA LEU A 25 -12.33 6.58 7.96
C LEU A 25 -12.70 7.68 6.94
N GLU A 26 -11.70 8.39 6.42
CA GLU A 26 -11.85 9.24 5.23
C GLU A 26 -10.95 8.74 4.11
N PHE A 27 -11.46 8.76 2.88
CA PHE A 27 -10.69 8.41 1.69
C PHE A 27 -11.08 9.22 0.45
N LEU A 28 -10.22 9.24 -0.56
CA LEU A 28 -10.41 9.91 -1.85
C LEU A 28 -10.74 8.91 -2.96
N ASP A 29 -11.54 9.34 -3.94
CA ASP A 29 -11.68 8.62 -5.23
C ASP A 29 -10.36 8.57 -6.01
N HIS A 30 -9.51 9.57 -5.87
CA HIS A 30 -8.17 9.57 -6.45
C HIS A 30 -7.24 8.64 -5.67
N GLY A 31 -6.62 7.71 -6.37
CA GLY A 31 -5.67 6.75 -5.83
C GLY A 31 -6.23 5.81 -4.75
N GLY A 32 -7.55 5.83 -4.52
CA GLY A 32 -8.18 5.16 -3.38
C GLY A 32 -7.62 5.62 -2.03
N ILE A 33 -7.09 6.85 -1.96
CA ILE A 33 -6.20 7.29 -0.87
C ILE A 33 -6.94 7.35 0.46
N ILE A 34 -6.46 6.62 1.47
CA ILE A 34 -6.90 6.79 2.86
C ILE A 34 -6.25 8.04 3.45
N THR A 35 -7.05 9.05 3.77
CA THR A 35 -6.56 10.32 4.35
C THR A 35 -6.69 10.37 5.86
N LYS A 36 -7.62 9.60 6.44
CA LYS A 36 -7.79 9.48 7.90
C LYS A 36 -8.23 8.08 8.29
N LEU A 37 -7.68 7.60 9.40
CA LEU A 37 -8.12 6.41 10.11
C LEU A 37 -8.12 6.74 11.60
N ILE A 38 -9.24 7.28 12.07
CA ILE A 38 -9.39 7.81 13.42
C ILE A 38 -9.99 6.77 14.35
N ASN A 39 -9.33 6.52 15.48
CA ASN A 39 -9.94 5.87 16.64
C ASN A 39 -10.86 6.87 17.34
N ARG A 40 -12.18 6.62 17.30
CA ARG A 40 -13.18 7.53 17.85
C ARG A 40 -13.17 7.63 19.37
N LYS A 41 -12.63 6.63 20.08
CA LYS A 41 -12.54 6.65 21.54
C LYS A 41 -11.46 7.62 22.02
N THR A 42 -10.34 7.70 21.31
CA THR A 42 -9.20 8.55 21.69
C THR A 42 -9.08 9.80 20.83
N ASN A 43 -9.91 9.92 19.79
CA ASN A 43 -9.83 10.94 18.76
C ASN A 43 -8.43 11.04 18.11
N THR A 44 -7.76 9.89 17.94
CA THR A 44 -6.40 9.81 17.39
C THR A 44 -6.47 9.35 15.95
N ASN A 45 -5.93 10.14 15.01
CA ASN A 45 -5.68 9.68 13.64
C ASN A 45 -4.40 8.85 13.61
N TYR A 46 -4.49 7.61 13.14
CA TYR A 46 -3.35 6.68 13.13
C TYR A 46 -2.48 6.80 11.89
N VAL A 47 -2.93 7.48 10.83
CA VAL A 47 -2.21 7.55 9.56
C VAL A 47 -1.70 8.95 9.27
N LEU A 48 -0.51 9.04 8.68
CA LEU A 48 0.01 10.29 8.14
C LEU A 48 -0.88 10.79 7.00
N HIS A 49 -1.01 12.11 6.91
CA HIS A 49 -1.84 12.77 5.92
C HIS A 49 -1.26 14.13 5.56
N TYR A 50 -1.52 14.61 4.35
CA TYR A 50 -1.31 16.02 4.03
C TYR A 50 -2.43 16.86 4.63
N THR A 51 -2.05 18.01 5.17
CA THR A 51 -3.00 19.06 5.58
C THR A 51 -3.68 19.71 4.37
N ASP A 52 -2.93 19.87 3.28
CA ASP A 52 -3.41 20.36 1.99
C ASP A 52 -3.81 19.20 1.09
N ILE A 53 -5.10 19.12 0.78
CA ILE A 53 -5.67 18.06 -0.06
C ILE A 53 -5.12 18.10 -1.50
N GLU A 54 -4.69 19.25 -2.02
CA GLU A 54 -4.12 19.36 -3.37
C GLU A 54 -2.80 18.59 -3.50
N LYS A 55 -2.07 18.41 -2.39
CA LYS A 55 -0.82 17.63 -2.38
C LYS A 55 -1.04 16.16 -2.72
N TYR A 56 -2.24 15.63 -2.51
CA TYR A 56 -2.56 14.24 -2.90
C TYR A 56 -2.60 14.04 -4.42
N VAL A 57 -2.70 15.09 -5.24
CA VAL A 57 -2.63 14.96 -6.70
C VAL A 57 -1.22 14.52 -7.15
N GLN A 58 -0.18 15.01 -6.48
CA GLN A 58 1.19 14.58 -6.75
C GLN A 58 1.58 13.40 -5.86
N ASN A 59 1.12 13.42 -4.60
CA ASN A 59 1.41 12.45 -3.56
C ASN A 59 2.85 11.90 -3.60
N PRO A 60 3.88 12.76 -3.45
CA PRO A 60 5.28 12.38 -3.66
C PRO A 60 5.78 11.26 -2.72
N HIS A 61 5.05 10.98 -1.63
CA HIS A 61 5.36 9.93 -0.65
C HIS A 61 4.32 8.82 -0.63
N PHE A 62 3.43 8.74 -1.64
CA PHE A 62 2.40 7.69 -1.76
C PHE A 62 1.48 7.53 -0.53
N PHE A 63 1.30 8.55 0.32
CA PHE A 63 0.51 8.46 1.54
C PHE A 63 -0.87 7.87 1.30
N GLY A 64 -1.14 6.73 1.94
CA GLY A 64 -2.45 6.08 2.02
C GLY A 64 -3.00 5.52 0.71
N THR A 65 -2.24 5.58 -0.38
CA THR A 65 -2.72 5.25 -1.72
C THR A 65 -2.66 3.76 -2.01
N MET A 66 -3.42 3.32 -3.01
CA MET A 66 -3.34 1.97 -3.56
C MET A 66 -2.19 1.89 -4.56
N ILE A 67 -1.40 0.83 -4.46
CA ILE A 67 -0.21 0.60 -5.27
C ILE A 67 -0.42 -0.62 -6.17
N GLY A 68 -0.01 -0.50 -7.43
CA GLY A 68 -0.12 -1.54 -8.44
C GLY A 68 0.08 -0.98 -9.84
N ARG A 69 0.23 -1.82 -10.87
CA ARG A 69 -0.03 -3.28 -10.91
C ARG A 69 0.99 -4.18 -10.21
N ASN A 70 2.23 -3.69 -10.05
CA ASN A 70 3.26 -4.34 -9.25
C ASN A 70 3.78 -3.37 -8.17
N ALA A 71 3.55 -3.70 -6.91
CA ALA A 71 4.12 -2.98 -5.77
C ALA A 71 5.61 -3.26 -5.59
N GLY A 72 6.33 -2.30 -5.03
CA GLY A 72 7.80 -2.37 -4.92
C GLY A 72 8.51 -2.00 -6.22
N ARG A 73 9.72 -2.53 -6.40
CA ARG A 73 10.65 -2.23 -7.50
C ARG A 73 10.74 -3.40 -8.47
N THR A 74 10.60 -3.13 -9.76
CA THR A 74 10.91 -4.10 -10.84
C THR A 74 12.19 -3.69 -11.54
N PHE A 75 13.20 -4.56 -11.46
CA PHE A 75 14.44 -4.41 -12.21
C PHE A 75 14.90 -5.77 -12.76
N PRO A 76 15.29 -5.87 -14.04
CA PRO A 76 15.14 -4.82 -15.06
C PRO A 76 13.65 -4.49 -15.31
N PRO A 77 13.31 -3.31 -15.85
CA PRO A 77 11.93 -2.81 -15.97
C PRO A 77 11.20 -3.45 -17.15
N PHE A 78 11.10 -4.77 -17.15
CA PHE A 78 10.35 -5.55 -18.11
C PHE A 78 10.02 -6.93 -17.53
N TYR A 79 9.06 -7.61 -18.14
CA TYR A 79 8.81 -9.02 -17.89
C TYR A 79 8.43 -9.71 -19.20
N ARG A 80 8.31 -11.05 -19.16
CA ARG A 80 7.74 -11.82 -20.26
C ARG A 80 6.31 -12.18 -19.92
N ASN A 81 5.39 -11.88 -20.82
CA ASN A 81 3.98 -12.25 -20.65
C ASN A 81 3.75 -13.76 -20.87
N ALA A 82 2.51 -14.19 -20.77
CA ALA A 82 2.12 -15.60 -20.87
C ALA A 82 2.47 -16.27 -22.21
N VAL A 83 2.55 -15.50 -23.30
CA VAL A 83 2.91 -16.00 -24.65
C VAL A 83 4.40 -15.86 -24.95
N GLY A 84 5.18 -15.29 -24.04
CA GLY A 84 6.64 -15.14 -24.12
C GLY A 84 7.13 -13.81 -24.68
N ASP A 85 6.20 -12.91 -25.04
CA ASP A 85 6.51 -11.57 -25.54
C ASP A 85 7.07 -10.68 -24.43
N LEU A 86 7.96 -9.77 -24.82
CA LEU A 86 8.57 -8.80 -23.90
C LEU A 86 7.61 -7.64 -23.65
N VAL A 87 7.19 -7.47 -22.41
CA VAL A 87 6.44 -6.29 -21.95
C VAL A 87 7.43 -5.34 -21.27
N THR A 88 7.65 -4.17 -21.87
CA THR A 88 8.53 -3.14 -21.31
C THR A 88 7.72 -2.25 -20.38
N LEU A 89 8.24 -2.04 -19.18
CA LEU A 89 7.64 -1.18 -18.18
C LEU A 89 8.33 0.18 -18.19
N ASP A 90 7.59 1.23 -17.85
CA ASP A 90 8.20 2.54 -17.70
C ASP A 90 9.22 2.59 -16.56
N GLN A 91 10.05 3.63 -16.57
CA GLN A 91 11.02 3.90 -15.53
C GLN A 91 10.65 5.24 -14.87
N ASN A 92 10.30 5.19 -13.60
CA ASN A 92 9.88 6.35 -12.82
C ASN A 92 10.80 6.62 -11.62
N GLU A 93 11.75 5.73 -11.31
CA GLU A 93 12.76 5.94 -10.27
C GLU A 93 14.13 5.41 -10.76
N GLY A 94 15.06 6.29 -11.14
CA GLY A 94 16.47 5.88 -11.34
C GLY A 94 16.74 4.73 -12.33
N GLY A 95 15.83 4.45 -13.28
CA GLY A 95 15.94 3.29 -14.20
C GLY A 95 15.12 2.06 -13.79
N ILE A 96 14.42 2.14 -12.66
CA ILE A 96 13.57 1.12 -12.06
C ILE A 96 12.09 1.49 -12.31
N HIS A 97 11.27 0.46 -12.48
CA HIS A 97 9.82 0.58 -12.44
C HIS A 97 9.33 0.42 -11.00
N LEU A 98 8.95 1.52 -10.36
CA LEU A 98 8.50 1.57 -8.97
C LEU A 98 6.97 1.71 -8.91
N HIS A 99 6.33 0.86 -8.11
CA HIS A 99 4.94 1.05 -7.67
C HIS A 99 3.90 1.10 -8.81
N GLY A 100 4.17 0.39 -9.90
CA GLY A 100 3.31 0.36 -11.08
C GLY A 100 3.55 1.51 -12.07
N GLY A 101 4.60 2.30 -11.89
CA GLY A 101 5.02 3.29 -12.86
C GLY A 101 4.27 4.62 -12.80
N LYS A 102 4.46 5.49 -13.79
CA LYS A 102 3.83 6.83 -13.87
C LYS A 102 2.31 6.78 -13.94
N HIS A 103 1.75 5.66 -14.40
CA HIS A 103 0.32 5.42 -14.56
C HIS A 103 -0.22 4.41 -13.53
N GLY A 104 0.54 4.14 -12.46
CA GLY A 104 0.13 3.20 -11.42
C GLY A 104 -1.14 3.63 -10.67
N LEU A 105 -1.69 2.70 -9.88
CA LEU A 105 -2.98 2.87 -9.18
C LEU A 105 -3.06 4.09 -8.25
N HIS A 106 -1.93 4.67 -7.88
CA HIS A 106 -1.87 5.87 -7.07
C HIS A 106 -2.34 7.14 -7.81
N GLN A 107 -2.33 7.13 -9.15
CA GLN A 107 -2.72 8.28 -9.99
C GLN A 107 -4.15 8.17 -10.56
N VAL A 108 -4.77 7.00 -10.44
CA VAL A 108 -6.05 6.73 -11.11
C VAL A 108 -7.21 7.34 -10.34
N LYS A 109 -8.34 7.50 -11.03
CA LYS A 109 -9.60 7.90 -10.42
C LYS A 109 -10.52 6.69 -10.36
N TRP A 110 -10.86 6.26 -9.16
CA TRP A 110 -11.71 5.11 -8.92
C TRP A 110 -13.18 5.47 -9.09
N GLN A 111 -13.96 4.56 -9.65
CA GLN A 111 -15.41 4.61 -9.57
C GLN A 111 -15.82 4.13 -8.17
N VAL A 112 -16.35 5.03 -7.35
CA VAL A 112 -16.71 4.73 -5.96
C VAL A 112 -18.22 4.53 -5.83
N GLU A 113 -18.62 3.39 -5.28
CA GLU A 113 -20.00 3.03 -4.99
C GLU A 113 -20.16 2.62 -3.53
N ARG A 114 -21.21 3.11 -2.85
CA ARG A 114 -21.56 2.63 -1.52
C ARG A 114 -22.40 1.37 -1.67
N ILE A 115 -21.90 0.24 -1.17
CA ILE A 115 -22.60 -1.05 -1.29
C ILE A 115 -23.28 -1.48 0.01
N ASP A 116 -22.93 -0.87 1.16
CA ASP A 116 -23.62 -1.04 2.44
C ASP A 116 -23.42 0.19 3.37
N THR A 117 -24.01 0.20 4.56
CA THR A 117 -23.78 1.21 5.61
C THR A 117 -22.31 1.30 5.96
N ASP A 118 -21.64 0.16 6.10
CA ASP A 118 -20.24 0.06 6.54
C ASP A 118 -19.31 -0.40 5.42
N CYS A 119 -19.68 -0.19 4.14
CA CYS A 119 -18.93 -0.72 3.00
C CYS A 119 -19.00 0.15 1.73
N TYR A 120 -17.82 0.42 1.15
CA TYR A 120 -17.65 1.01 -0.18
C TYR A 120 -16.90 0.05 -1.12
N SER A 121 -17.29 0.08 -2.39
CA SER A 121 -16.58 -0.55 -3.51
C SER A 121 -15.94 0.51 -4.38
N LEU A 122 -14.66 0.33 -4.70
CA LEU A 122 -13.90 1.16 -5.62
C LEU A 122 -13.51 0.28 -6.80
N ILE A 123 -13.90 0.67 -8.01
CA ILE A 123 -13.65 -0.10 -9.23
C ILE A 123 -12.82 0.73 -10.20
N TYR A 124 -11.83 0.11 -10.82
CA TYR A 124 -11.03 0.69 -11.89
C TYR A 124 -10.84 -0.32 -13.02
N GLN A 125 -11.11 0.12 -14.25
CA GLN A 125 -10.72 -0.61 -15.46
C GLN A 125 -9.34 -0.10 -15.86
N ASP A 126 -8.34 -0.94 -15.73
CA ASP A 126 -6.97 -0.63 -16.12
C ASP A 126 -6.78 -1.00 -17.59
N ASP A 127 -6.83 0.02 -18.45
CA ASP A 127 -6.56 -0.02 -19.87
C ASP A 127 -5.41 0.93 -20.27
N SER A 128 -4.72 1.50 -19.27
CA SER A 128 -3.78 2.60 -19.46
C SER A 128 -2.40 2.37 -18.84
N SER A 129 -2.23 1.33 -18.03
CA SER A 129 -0.91 0.94 -17.53
C SER A 129 -0.10 0.18 -18.58
N ASP A 130 1.18 -0.07 -18.28
CA ASP A 130 2.08 -0.85 -19.15
C ASP A 130 1.78 -2.37 -19.12
N TYR A 131 0.78 -2.80 -18.35
CA TYR A 131 0.40 -4.20 -18.16
C TYR A 131 -0.81 -4.55 -19.06
N GLU A 132 -1.10 -5.85 -19.22
CA GLU A 132 -2.29 -6.27 -19.95
C GLU A 132 -3.58 -5.76 -19.27
N PRO A 133 -4.64 -5.47 -20.05
CA PRO A 133 -5.88 -4.91 -19.52
C PRO A 133 -6.53 -5.76 -18.44
N ALA A 134 -7.04 -5.09 -17.41
CA ALA A 134 -7.62 -5.77 -16.26
C ALA A 134 -8.61 -4.90 -15.48
N SER A 135 -9.56 -5.55 -14.83
CA SER A 135 -10.49 -4.92 -13.88
C SER A 135 -9.96 -5.11 -12.46
N ILE A 136 -9.98 -4.06 -11.65
CA ILE A 136 -9.54 -4.08 -10.25
C ILE A 136 -10.67 -3.56 -9.37
N GLN A 137 -10.94 -4.26 -8.25
CA GLN A 137 -11.91 -3.85 -7.25
C GLN A 137 -11.27 -3.86 -5.88
N ILE A 138 -11.53 -2.78 -5.15
CA ILE A 138 -11.13 -2.59 -3.77
C ILE A 138 -12.40 -2.41 -2.93
N ILE A 139 -12.49 -3.15 -1.83
CA ILE A 139 -13.54 -2.98 -0.84
C ILE A 139 -12.94 -2.33 0.40
N TYR A 140 -13.50 -1.19 0.79
CA TYR A 140 -13.25 -0.55 2.09
C TYR A 140 -14.42 -0.80 3.01
N LYS A 141 -14.17 -1.55 4.09
CA LYS A 141 -15.22 -1.98 5.03
C LYS A 141 -14.82 -1.75 6.48
N LEU A 142 -15.79 -1.34 7.30
CA LEU A 142 -15.66 -1.33 8.75
C LEU A 142 -16.44 -2.50 9.36
N GLN A 143 -15.83 -3.17 10.35
CA GLN A 143 -16.50 -4.19 11.13
C GLN A 143 -15.99 -4.14 12.57
N ALA A 144 -16.85 -3.74 13.51
CA ALA A 144 -16.42 -3.43 14.89
C ALA A 144 -15.21 -2.48 14.87
N ASN A 145 -14.08 -2.89 15.44
CA ASN A 145 -12.82 -2.11 15.45
C ASN A 145 -11.84 -2.52 14.33
N HIS A 146 -12.31 -3.19 13.28
CA HIS A 146 -11.50 -3.54 12.11
C HIS A 146 -11.81 -2.60 10.94
N PHE A 147 -10.75 -2.09 10.31
CA PHE A 147 -10.79 -1.57 8.96
C PHE A 147 -10.23 -2.65 8.03
N ILE A 148 -11.03 -3.04 7.04
CA ILE A 148 -10.73 -4.13 6.11
C ILE A 148 -10.58 -3.54 4.71
N ILE A 149 -9.48 -3.93 4.06
CA ILE A 149 -9.24 -3.69 2.64
C ILE A 149 -9.25 -5.05 1.94
N GLU A 150 -10.27 -5.33 1.13
CA GLU A 150 -10.25 -6.49 0.22
C GLU A 150 -9.84 -6.01 -1.17
N ILE A 151 -8.88 -6.69 -1.79
CA ILE A 151 -8.39 -6.35 -3.13
C ILE A 151 -8.63 -7.56 -4.02
N SER A 152 -9.28 -7.34 -5.16
CA SER A 152 -9.54 -8.36 -6.16
C SER A 152 -9.27 -7.81 -7.55
N GLY A 153 -9.01 -8.70 -8.49
CA GLY A 153 -8.79 -8.33 -9.87
C GLY A 153 -9.09 -9.46 -10.83
N TYR A 154 -9.39 -9.08 -12.05
CA TYR A 154 -9.67 -9.97 -13.17
C TYR A 154 -8.93 -9.47 -14.39
N ALA A 155 -8.36 -10.39 -15.15
CA ALA A 155 -7.80 -10.11 -16.46
C ALA A 155 -8.18 -11.25 -17.40
N ALA A 156 -8.49 -10.91 -18.64
CA ALA A 156 -8.78 -11.92 -19.66
C ALA A 156 -7.51 -12.68 -20.08
N GLU A 157 -6.36 -12.00 -20.02
CA GLU A 157 -5.04 -12.56 -20.30
C GLU A 157 -4.24 -12.65 -18.99
N PRO A 158 -3.40 -13.69 -18.80
CA PRO A 158 -2.58 -13.78 -17.60
C PRO A 158 -1.59 -12.61 -17.52
N THR A 159 -1.63 -11.90 -16.40
CA THR A 159 -0.85 -10.67 -16.16
C THR A 159 -0.42 -10.56 -14.69
N VAL A 160 0.36 -9.52 -14.37
CA VAL A 160 0.88 -9.26 -13.03
C VAL A 160 -0.18 -8.59 -12.14
N PHE A 161 -0.38 -9.18 -10.95
CA PHE A 161 -1.16 -8.62 -9.86
C PHE A 161 -0.36 -8.74 -8.55
N ASN A 162 0.21 -7.64 -8.08
CA ASN A 162 0.85 -7.53 -6.78
C ASN A 162 0.51 -6.16 -6.19
N LEU A 163 -0.58 -6.12 -5.43
CA LEU A 163 -1.24 -4.88 -5.01
C LEU A 163 -1.12 -4.69 -3.49
N THR A 164 -0.98 -3.44 -3.04
CA THR A 164 -0.97 -3.10 -1.61
C THR A 164 -1.57 -1.71 -1.37
N ASN A 165 -1.72 -1.33 -0.10
CA ASN A 165 -2.00 0.03 0.32
C ASN A 165 -0.78 0.62 1.06
N HIS A 166 -0.50 1.90 0.82
CA HIS A 166 0.69 2.58 1.29
C HIS A 166 0.42 3.54 2.46
N MET A 167 -0.42 3.14 3.42
CA MET A 167 -0.63 3.85 4.68
C MET A 167 0.66 3.90 5.51
N TYR A 168 0.98 5.09 6.02
CA TYR A 168 2.05 5.29 7.01
C TYR A 168 1.43 5.49 8.38
N PHE A 169 1.75 4.61 9.33
CA PHE A 169 1.18 4.66 10.66
C PHE A 169 2.03 5.49 11.63
N ASN A 170 1.38 6.35 12.40
CA ASN A 170 1.93 6.97 13.60
C ASN A 170 0.84 6.99 14.68
N LEU A 171 0.97 6.07 15.64
CA LEU A 171 0.00 5.91 16.74
C LEU A 171 0.11 6.98 17.85
N ASN A 172 1.05 7.92 17.74
CA ASN A 172 1.16 9.02 18.70
C ASN A 172 -0.03 9.98 18.56
N GLN A 173 -0.44 10.59 19.68
CA GLN A 173 -1.43 11.66 19.64
C GLN A 173 -0.76 12.98 19.19
N GLU A 174 -0.87 13.31 17.90
CA GLU A 174 -0.52 14.58 17.19
C GLU A 174 0.82 15.30 17.50
N THR A 175 1.60 14.86 18.49
CA THR A 175 2.65 15.67 19.13
C THR A 175 4.06 15.08 19.01
N ALA A 176 4.19 13.80 18.67
CA ALA A 176 5.50 13.16 18.49
C ALA A 176 5.79 12.87 17.02
N ALA A 177 6.89 13.46 16.55
CA ALA A 177 7.31 13.50 15.14
C ALA A 177 7.92 12.18 14.61
N THR A 178 8.14 11.19 15.48
CA THR A 178 8.83 9.93 15.16
C THR A 178 8.09 8.71 15.69
N ILE A 179 8.35 7.54 15.07
CA ILE A 179 7.84 6.23 15.50
C ILE A 179 8.86 5.43 16.33
N GLU A 180 10.02 6.01 16.67
CA GLU A 180 11.09 5.31 17.40
C GLU A 180 10.62 4.60 18.66
N THR A 181 9.68 5.20 19.40
CA THR A 181 9.16 4.64 20.65
C THR A 181 8.07 3.60 20.45
N HIS A 182 7.58 3.39 19.22
CA HIS A 182 6.59 2.37 18.92
C HIS A 182 7.19 1.00 19.10
N TRP A 183 6.36 0.07 19.56
CA TRP A 183 6.75 -1.33 19.70
C TRP A 183 6.26 -2.10 18.50
N LEU A 184 7.16 -2.79 17.81
CA LEU A 184 6.86 -3.64 16.67
C LEU A 184 7.12 -5.11 17.03
N GLN A 185 6.26 -5.99 16.54
CA GLN A 185 6.45 -7.43 16.57
C GLN A 185 5.95 -8.03 15.26
N THR A 186 6.71 -8.97 14.69
CA THR A 186 6.33 -9.75 13.51
C THR A 186 6.16 -11.22 13.87
N GLU A 187 5.46 -11.96 13.02
CA GLU A 187 5.54 -13.43 13.03
C GLU A 187 6.94 -13.89 12.57
N ASP A 188 7.16 -15.20 12.66
CA ASP A 188 8.36 -15.85 12.12
C ASP A 188 8.55 -15.51 10.62
N ALA A 189 9.73 -14.99 10.29
CA ALA A 189 10.05 -14.43 8.97
C ALA A 189 11.54 -14.56 8.65
N LYS A 190 11.85 -14.44 7.36
CA LYS A 190 13.20 -14.19 6.84
C LYS A 190 13.25 -12.78 6.24
N LEU A 191 14.45 -12.21 6.13
CA LEU A 191 14.64 -10.90 5.53
C LEU A 191 14.97 -11.05 4.05
N GLN A 192 14.28 -10.33 3.16
CA GLN A 192 14.65 -10.26 1.75
C GLN A 192 15.79 -9.25 1.59
N LEU A 193 16.92 -9.70 1.05
CA LEU A 193 18.07 -8.83 0.83
C LEU A 193 17.86 -7.97 -0.42
N ILE A 194 18.46 -6.79 -0.38
CA ILE A 194 18.41 -5.79 -1.45
C ILE A 194 19.82 -5.37 -1.84
N ASP A 195 19.97 -4.88 -3.06
CA ASP A 195 21.19 -4.23 -3.52
C ASP A 195 21.21 -2.73 -3.16
N GLU A 196 22.26 -2.03 -3.60
CA GLU A 196 22.46 -0.59 -3.40
C GLU A 196 21.38 0.32 -4.03
N GLN A 197 20.54 -0.23 -4.92
CA GLN A 197 19.39 0.46 -5.52
C GLN A 197 18.06 0.06 -4.86
N CYS A 198 18.13 -0.62 -3.72
CA CYS A 198 16.99 -1.23 -3.04
C CYS A 198 16.22 -2.25 -3.89
N VAL A 199 16.85 -2.85 -4.90
CA VAL A 199 16.27 -3.92 -5.71
C VAL A 199 16.47 -5.25 -4.99
N PRO A 200 15.45 -6.10 -4.86
CA PRO A 200 15.62 -7.40 -4.25
C PRO A 200 16.61 -8.29 -5.02
N THR A 201 17.59 -8.85 -4.32
CA THR A 201 18.61 -9.75 -4.91
C THR A 201 18.07 -11.16 -5.18
N GLY A 202 16.94 -11.50 -4.57
CA GLY A 202 16.37 -12.85 -4.55
C GLY A 202 16.87 -13.71 -3.38
N GLU A 203 17.86 -13.23 -2.62
CA GLU A 203 18.37 -13.90 -1.44
C GLU A 203 17.51 -13.61 -0.21
N LEU A 204 17.40 -14.62 0.67
CA LEU A 204 16.71 -14.52 1.95
C LEU A 204 17.71 -14.79 3.07
N ALA A 205 17.78 -13.88 4.04
CA ALA A 205 18.62 -14.01 5.22
C ALA A 205 17.84 -14.44 6.45
N ASP A 206 18.48 -15.24 7.30
CA ASP A 206 17.95 -15.59 8.61
C ASP A 206 18.18 -14.44 9.60
N LEU A 207 17.13 -14.07 10.34
CA LEU A 207 17.15 -12.97 11.30
C LEU A 207 18.01 -13.26 12.56
N ASP A 208 18.44 -14.52 12.74
CA ASP A 208 19.39 -14.92 13.78
C ASP A 208 20.84 -14.57 13.43
N ASP A 209 21.12 -14.20 12.18
CA ASP A 209 22.44 -13.72 11.77
C ASP A 209 22.73 -12.36 12.45
N PRO A 210 23.90 -12.20 13.10
CA PRO A 210 24.30 -10.94 13.72
C PRO A 210 24.25 -9.72 12.80
N LEU A 211 24.42 -9.89 11.48
CA LEU A 211 24.32 -8.81 10.50
C LEU A 211 22.91 -8.24 10.36
N TYR A 212 21.88 -9.06 10.65
CA TYR A 212 20.47 -8.71 10.43
C TYR A 212 19.64 -8.70 11.71
N GLN A 213 20.21 -9.08 12.85
CA GLN A 213 19.52 -9.15 14.14
C GLN A 213 18.86 -7.81 14.56
N ALA A 214 19.41 -6.66 14.15
CA ALA A 214 18.80 -5.36 14.40
C ALA A 214 17.42 -5.22 13.72
N PHE A 215 17.19 -5.91 12.61
CA PHE A 215 15.90 -5.97 11.91
C PHE A 215 15.02 -7.14 12.40
N ASP A 216 15.45 -7.91 13.40
CA ASP A 216 14.63 -8.99 13.96
C ASP A 216 13.55 -8.45 14.89
N PHE A 217 12.31 -8.42 14.41
CA PHE A 217 11.12 -8.07 15.18
C PHE A 217 10.27 -9.28 15.60
N ARG A 218 10.77 -10.52 15.46
CA ARG A 218 10.03 -11.72 15.92
C ARG A 218 9.77 -11.68 17.42
N THR A 219 10.69 -11.06 18.16
CA THR A 219 10.48 -10.64 19.55
C THR A 219 10.15 -9.15 19.58
N ARG A 220 9.11 -8.78 20.33
CA ARG A 220 8.63 -7.41 20.44
C ARG A 220 9.74 -6.47 20.96
N LYS A 221 10.06 -5.42 20.21
CA LYS A 221 11.04 -4.39 20.58
C LYS A 221 10.67 -3.01 20.01
N GLN A 222 11.38 -1.96 20.40
CA GLN A 222 11.10 -0.62 19.88
C GLN A 222 11.63 -0.47 18.45
N VAL A 223 10.90 0.26 17.60
CA VAL A 223 11.32 0.51 16.22
C VAL A 223 12.65 1.26 16.18
N GLY A 224 12.87 2.19 17.11
CA GLY A 224 14.10 2.99 17.19
C GLY A 224 15.37 2.16 17.39
N GLU A 225 15.27 0.93 17.92
CA GLU A 225 16.42 0.02 18.06
C GLU A 225 16.99 -0.46 16.72
N ALA A 226 16.23 -0.32 15.63
CA ALA A 226 16.62 -0.71 14.28
C ALA A 226 16.96 0.50 13.37
N LEU A 227 16.90 1.74 13.89
CA LEU A 227 17.16 2.95 13.13
C LEU A 227 18.57 3.48 13.41
N GLN A 228 19.22 4.02 12.38
CA GLN A 228 20.53 4.69 12.46
C GLN A 228 21.63 3.82 13.10
N ILE A 229 21.56 2.50 12.87
CA ILE A 229 22.46 1.51 13.49
C ILE A 229 23.83 1.38 12.79
N GLY A 230 24.01 2.03 11.62
CA GLY A 230 25.29 2.08 10.90
C GLY A 230 25.76 0.76 10.28
N THR A 231 24.86 -0.22 10.12
CA THR A 231 25.13 -1.41 9.30
C THR A 231 24.95 -1.09 7.82
N GLU A 232 25.66 -1.77 6.92
CA GLU A 232 25.53 -1.62 5.46
C GLU A 232 24.06 -1.61 4.98
N LEU A 233 23.26 -2.58 5.42
CA LEU A 233 21.84 -2.65 5.02
C LEU A 233 21.00 -1.46 5.52
N SER A 234 21.28 -0.97 6.73
CA SER A 234 20.62 0.24 7.26
C SER A 234 21.03 1.48 6.48
N GLU A 235 22.30 1.61 6.09
CA GLU A 235 22.79 2.73 5.28
C GLU A 235 22.14 2.76 3.89
N ILE A 236 21.98 1.60 3.24
CA ILE A 236 21.18 1.46 2.00
C ILE A 236 19.76 1.98 2.22
N CYS A 237 19.14 1.65 3.35
CA CYS A 237 17.82 2.16 3.74
C CYS A 237 17.83 3.59 4.33
N ALA A 238 18.87 4.40 4.07
CA ALA A 238 19.03 5.76 4.58
C ALA A 238 18.95 5.89 6.12
N GLY A 239 19.50 4.90 6.82
CA GLY A 239 19.45 4.76 8.28
C GLY A 239 18.07 4.33 8.81
N GLY A 240 17.18 3.89 7.94
CA GLY A 240 15.84 3.39 8.28
C GLY A 240 15.68 1.89 8.03
N ILE A 241 14.44 1.52 7.71
CA ILE A 241 14.04 0.16 7.31
C ILE A 241 13.19 0.30 6.04
N ASP A 242 13.69 -0.20 4.91
CA ASP A 242 12.98 -0.30 3.62
C ASP A 242 13.12 -1.72 3.07
N LEU A 243 12.70 -2.70 3.88
CA LEU A 243 12.98 -4.12 3.68
C LEU A 243 11.69 -4.94 3.68
N ALA A 244 11.64 -5.96 2.83
CA ALA A 244 10.56 -6.92 2.81
C ALA A 244 10.86 -8.10 3.74
N TYR A 245 9.85 -8.51 4.51
CA TYR A 245 9.89 -9.70 5.36
C TYR A 245 9.15 -10.84 4.67
N TYR A 246 9.85 -11.95 4.45
CA TYR A 246 9.28 -13.17 3.91
C TYR A 246 8.72 -14.03 5.03
N PHE A 247 7.40 -14.22 5.04
CA PHE A 247 6.70 -15.04 6.02
C PHE A 247 6.48 -16.46 5.46
N PRO A 248 7.25 -17.49 5.90
CA PRO A 248 7.13 -18.85 5.36
C PRO A 248 5.79 -19.50 5.70
N LYS A 249 5.15 -19.08 6.80
CA LYS A 249 3.82 -19.53 7.18
C LYS A 249 2.78 -18.64 6.52
N LYS A 250 1.85 -19.25 5.79
CA LYS A 250 0.68 -18.53 5.29
C LYS A 250 -0.08 -17.94 6.47
N ALA A 251 -0.39 -16.64 6.39
CA ALA A 251 -1.26 -15.99 7.36
C ALA A 251 -2.58 -16.75 7.47
N LYS A 252 -3.09 -16.93 8.69
CA LYS A 252 -4.46 -17.40 8.88
C LYS A 252 -5.38 -16.37 8.24
N ARG A 253 -6.34 -16.82 7.43
CA ARG A 253 -7.38 -15.95 6.91
C ARG A 253 -8.34 -15.67 8.07
N TYR A 254 -8.20 -14.50 8.70
CA TYR A 254 -8.97 -14.16 9.91
C TYR A 254 -10.43 -13.80 9.61
N LEU A 255 -10.76 -13.57 8.33
CA LEU A 255 -12.05 -13.07 7.90
C LEU A 255 -12.42 -13.73 6.56
N GLU A 256 -13.64 -14.29 6.48
CA GLU A 256 -14.23 -14.74 5.21
C GLU A 256 -14.39 -13.53 4.28
N SER A 257 -14.20 -13.70 2.96
CA SER A 257 -14.47 -12.59 2.03
C SER A 257 -15.95 -12.21 2.13
N PHE A 258 -16.21 -10.95 2.43
CA PHE A 258 -17.54 -10.53 2.84
C PHE A 258 -18.40 -9.97 1.70
N CYS A 259 -17.83 -9.80 0.51
CA CYS A 259 -18.54 -9.34 -0.66
C CYS A 259 -18.18 -10.22 -1.86
N SER A 260 -19.19 -10.70 -2.58
CA SER A 260 -18.94 -11.32 -3.89
C SER A 260 -18.30 -10.26 -4.80
N PRO A 261 -17.18 -10.56 -5.47
CA PRO A 261 -16.57 -9.63 -6.41
C PRO A 261 -17.63 -9.17 -7.41
N LEU A 262 -17.80 -7.86 -7.58
CA LEU A 262 -18.70 -7.31 -8.61
C LEU A 262 -18.13 -7.53 -10.01
N ILE A 263 -16.84 -7.87 -10.09
CA ILE A 263 -16.09 -8.03 -11.34
C ILE A 263 -16.47 -9.30 -12.12
N GLU A 264 -17.13 -10.30 -11.51
CA GLU A 264 -17.47 -11.57 -12.21
C GLU A 264 -18.75 -11.53 -13.08
N ARG A 265 -19.31 -10.35 -13.43
CA ARG A 265 -20.65 -10.27 -14.07
C ARG A 265 -20.74 -9.53 -15.40
N THR A 266 -19.69 -9.55 -16.20
CA THR A 266 -19.80 -9.12 -17.61
C THR A 266 -19.15 -10.18 -18.51
N ASN A 267 -19.97 -11.15 -18.93
CA ASN A 267 -19.79 -11.93 -20.15
C ASN A 267 -20.37 -11.16 -21.34
#